data_AF-A0A7W0DRW1-F1
#
_entry.id   AF-A0A7W0DRW1-F1
#
_cell.length_a   1.000
_cell.length_b   1.000
_cell.length_c   1.000
_cell.angle_alpha   90.00
_cell.angle_beta   90.00
_cell.angle_gamma   90.00
#
_symmetry.space_group_name_H-M   'P 1'
#
loop_
_entity.id
_entity.type
_entity.pdbx_description
1 polymer ?
#
loop_
_entity_poly.entity_id
_entity_poly.type
_entity_poly.pdbx_seq_one_letter_code
_entity_poly.pdbx_strand_id
1 'polypeptide(L)'
;MYLVPTDIGPLNPKVEELAVALPLFAAVFFLIARVLPRINRVIAQREDAIQGAAERAEAVRLRAENERAKTEKVLAEARHDAARTRQRAAEEGAALIAAARQDGRRERDSIIEEGKARIEAERAAAETELRISVSELASNLASRIVGEPLPARTVVDPRG
;
A
#
# COMPACT_ATOMS: atom_id res chain seq x y z
N MET A 1 87.39 -28.67 -45.95
CA MET A 1 87.03 -28.55 -47.38
C MET A 1 86.14 -27.33 -47.55
N TYR A 2 86.56 -26.24 -48.18
CA TYR A 2 85.76 -25.00 -48.25
C TYR A 2 84.54 -25.16 -49.17
N LEU A 3 83.38 -24.62 -48.79
CA LEU A 3 82.12 -24.84 -49.51
C LEU A 3 81.90 -23.86 -50.69
N VAL A 4 82.71 -22.80 -50.81
CA VAL A 4 82.59 -21.75 -51.84
C VAL A 4 83.96 -21.47 -52.50
N PRO A 5 84.07 -21.43 -53.85
CA PRO A 5 85.33 -21.20 -54.55
C PRO A 5 85.64 -19.71 -54.76
N THR A 6 85.44 -18.88 -53.73
CA THR A 6 85.85 -17.47 -53.72
C THR A 6 86.47 -17.15 -52.36
N ASP A 7 87.63 -16.51 -52.37
CA ASP A 7 88.43 -16.23 -51.17
C ASP A 7 87.86 -15.02 -50.41
N ILE A 8 86.87 -15.27 -49.55
CA ILE A 8 86.23 -14.25 -48.70
C ILE A 8 86.92 -14.18 -47.34
N GLY A 9 88.27 -14.12 -47.31
CA GLY A 9 89.05 -13.88 -46.09
C GLY A 9 88.61 -14.69 -44.84
N PRO A 10 88.71 -14.14 -43.62
CA PRO A 10 88.30 -14.85 -42.39
C PRO A 10 86.78 -15.11 -42.25
N LEU A 11 85.99 -14.80 -43.28
CA LEU A 11 84.55 -15.00 -43.34
C LEU A 11 84.14 -16.24 -44.14
N ASN A 12 85.09 -16.99 -44.72
CA ASN A 12 84.79 -18.24 -45.43
C ASN A 12 84.41 -19.34 -44.43
N PRO A 13 83.15 -19.82 -44.40
CA PRO A 13 82.73 -20.73 -43.36
C PRO A 13 83.36 -22.11 -43.55
N LYS A 14 84.02 -22.60 -42.51
CA LYS A 14 84.57 -23.97 -42.52
C LYS A 14 83.42 -24.96 -42.47
N VAL A 15 83.42 -25.93 -43.39
CA VAL A 15 82.39 -26.97 -43.45
C VAL A 15 82.29 -27.81 -42.19
N GLU A 16 83.40 -27.95 -41.47
CA GLU A 16 83.45 -28.66 -40.19
C GLU A 16 82.70 -27.89 -39.10
N GLU A 17 82.82 -26.56 -39.08
CA GLU A 17 82.08 -25.69 -38.15
C GLU A 17 80.58 -25.67 -38.49
N LEU A 18 80.23 -25.60 -39.78
CA LEU A 18 78.84 -25.69 -40.25
C LEU A 18 78.19 -27.04 -39.96
N ALA A 19 78.92 -28.14 -40.15
CA ALA A 19 78.42 -29.50 -39.92
C ALA A 19 78.10 -29.78 -38.45
N VAL A 20 78.82 -29.14 -37.51
CA VAL A 20 78.55 -29.22 -36.06
C VAL A 20 77.53 -28.18 -35.61
N ALA A 21 77.58 -26.96 -36.16
CA ALA A 21 76.65 -25.88 -35.80
C ALA A 21 75.21 -26.15 -36.25
N LEU A 22 75.00 -26.75 -37.43
CA LEU A 22 73.67 -27.04 -37.97
C LEU A 22 72.82 -27.97 -37.06
N PRO A 23 73.31 -29.14 -36.60
CA PRO A 23 72.54 -30.00 -35.70
C PRO A 23 72.34 -29.37 -34.32
N LEU A 24 73.31 -28.62 -33.80
CA LEU A 24 73.17 -27.86 -32.55
C LEU A 24 72.07 -26.79 -32.66
N PHE A 25 72.07 -26.02 -33.75
CA PHE A 25 71.03 -25.05 -34.05
C PHE A 25 69.66 -25.71 -34.23
N ALA A 26 69.59 -26.82 -34.97
CA ALA A 26 68.35 -27.56 -35.18
C ALA A 26 67.78 -28.13 -33.86
N ALA A 27 68.64 -28.63 -32.97
CA ALA A 27 68.22 -29.12 -31.65
C ALA A 27 67.62 -28.00 -30.79
N VAL A 28 68.28 -26.84 -30.74
CA VAL A 28 67.76 -25.66 -30.01
C VAL A 28 66.47 -25.14 -30.65
N PHE A 29 66.43 -25.04 -31.98
CA PHE A 29 65.24 -24.61 -32.72
C PHE A 29 64.04 -25.52 -32.43
N PHE A 30 64.24 -26.83 -32.43
CA PHE A 30 63.18 -27.80 -32.15
C PHE A 30 62.70 -27.70 -30.69
N LEU A 31 63.61 -27.46 -29.75
CA LEU A 31 63.26 -27.22 -28.34
C LEU A 31 62.38 -25.97 -28.19
N ILE A 32 62.76 -24.86 -28.83
CA ILE A 32 61.99 -23.61 -28.82
C ILE A 32 60.63 -23.81 -29.51
N ALA A 33 60.61 -24.42 -30.69
CA ALA A 33 59.39 -24.72 -31.43
C ALA A 33 58.42 -25.60 -30.62
N ARG A 34 58.94 -26.49 -29.76
CA ARG A 34 58.14 -27.33 -28.86
C ARG A 34 57.57 -26.55 -27.66
N VAL A 35 58.27 -25.53 -27.15
CA VAL A 35 57.87 -24.74 -25.97
C VAL A 35 56.94 -23.58 -26.33
N LEU A 36 57.15 -22.94 -27.49
CA LEU A 36 56.33 -21.82 -27.98
C LEU A 36 54.80 -22.07 -27.95
N PRO A 37 54.27 -23.22 -28.39
CA PRO A 37 52.83 -23.48 -28.32
C PRO A 37 52.30 -23.57 -26.88
N ARG A 38 53.14 -23.96 -25.90
CA ARG A 38 52.72 -23.95 -24.48
C ARG A 38 52.58 -22.53 -23.94
N ILE A 39 53.50 -21.63 -24.32
CA ILE A 39 53.44 -20.22 -23.92
C ILE A 39 52.20 -19.56 -24.53
N ASN A 40 51.95 -19.75 -25.83
CA ASN A 40 50.77 -19.20 -26.50
C ASN A 40 49.46 -19.71 -25.87
N ARG A 41 49.41 -20.98 -25.47
CA ARG A 41 48.25 -21.52 -24.73
C ARG A 41 48.01 -20.80 -23.41
N VAL A 42 49.05 -20.52 -22.63
CA VAL A 42 48.90 -19.83 -21.34
C VAL A 42 48.47 -18.38 -21.54
N ILE A 43 49.00 -17.69 -22.57
CA ILE A 43 48.58 -16.33 -22.91
C ILE A 43 47.09 -16.32 -23.32
N ALA A 44 46.70 -17.20 -24.24
CA ALA A 44 45.31 -17.32 -24.69
C ALA A 44 44.35 -17.67 -23.53
N GLN A 45 44.76 -18.57 -22.62
CA GLN A 45 43.97 -18.89 -21.42
C GLN A 45 43.82 -17.70 -20.48
N ARG A 46 44.86 -16.86 -20.33
CA ARG A 46 44.77 -15.64 -19.52
C ARG A 46 43.89 -14.59 -20.17
N GLU A 47 44.02 -14.40 -21.48
CA GLU A 47 43.16 -13.49 -22.25
C GLU A 47 41.69 -13.89 -22.14
N ASP A 48 41.37 -15.17 -22.39
CA ASP A 48 40.01 -15.70 -22.26
C ASP A 48 39.48 -15.60 -20.82
N ALA A 49 40.31 -15.89 -19.82
CA ALA A 49 39.92 -15.76 -18.41
C ALA A 49 39.63 -14.30 -18.02
N ILE A 50 40.42 -13.33 -18.50
CA ILE A 50 40.24 -11.90 -18.21
C ILE A 50 39.02 -11.37 -18.95
N GLN A 51 38.92 -11.65 -20.26
CA GLN A 51 37.82 -11.16 -21.08
C GLN A 51 36.50 -11.79 -20.65
N GLY A 52 36.48 -13.10 -20.44
CA GLY A 52 35.30 -13.79 -19.90
C GLY A 52 34.96 -13.35 -18.48
N ALA A 53 35.92 -12.93 -17.65
CA ALA A 53 35.62 -12.34 -16.34
C ALA A 53 35.03 -10.92 -16.45
N ALA A 54 35.55 -10.09 -17.36
CA ALA A 54 35.02 -8.75 -17.62
C ALA A 54 33.59 -8.80 -18.17
N GLU A 55 33.33 -9.65 -19.17
CA GLU A 55 31.99 -9.85 -19.75
C GLU A 55 31.00 -10.36 -18.70
N ARG A 56 31.41 -11.31 -17.84
CA ARG A 56 30.57 -11.78 -16.72
C ARG A 56 30.29 -10.67 -15.71
N ALA A 57 31.28 -9.85 -15.38
CA ALA A 57 31.11 -8.74 -14.45
C ALA A 57 30.16 -7.68 -15.00
N GLU A 58 30.28 -7.33 -16.29
CA GLU A 58 29.35 -6.43 -16.97
C GLU A 58 27.93 -7.00 -17.03
N ALA A 59 27.78 -8.28 -17.38
CA ALA A 59 26.47 -8.93 -17.40
C ALA A 59 25.80 -8.90 -16.02
N VAL A 60 26.56 -9.13 -14.94
CA VAL A 60 26.05 -9.05 -13.56
C VAL A 60 25.66 -7.61 -13.20
N ARG A 61 26.49 -6.62 -13.55
CA ARG A 61 26.17 -5.20 -13.34
C ARG A 61 24.89 -4.79 -14.06
N LEU A 62 24.78 -5.13 -15.34
CA LEU A 62 23.61 -4.82 -16.16
C LEU A 62 22.34 -5.51 -15.61
N ARG A 63 22.45 -6.75 -15.14
CA ARG A 63 21.33 -7.44 -14.47
C ARG A 63 20.92 -6.72 -13.19
N ALA A 64 21.88 -6.35 -12.35
CA ALA A 64 21.62 -5.62 -11.11
C ALA A 64 20.98 -4.25 -11.37
N GLU A 65 21.43 -3.51 -12.37
CA GLU A 65 20.83 -2.23 -12.78
C GLU A 65 19.40 -2.41 -13.29
N ASN A 66 19.17 -3.43 -14.13
CA ASN A 66 17.83 -3.75 -14.63
C ASN A 66 16.88 -4.17 -13.49
N GLU A 67 17.35 -4.98 -12.54
CA GLU A 67 16.56 -5.39 -11.38
C GLU A 67 16.25 -4.21 -10.46
N ARG A 68 17.22 -3.31 -10.23
CA ARG A 68 17.01 -2.06 -9.49
C ARG A 68 15.96 -1.19 -10.17
N ALA A 69 16.09 -0.96 -11.48
CA ALA A 69 15.13 -0.16 -12.25
C ALA A 69 13.72 -0.77 -12.22
N LYS A 70 13.59 -2.10 -12.31
CA LYS A 70 12.29 -2.79 -12.14
C LYS A 70 11.73 -2.59 -10.74
N THR A 71 12.56 -2.74 -9.71
CA THR A 71 12.14 -2.58 -8.32
C THR A 71 11.69 -1.15 -8.03
N GLU A 72 12.41 -0.15 -8.52
CA GLU A 72 12.05 1.27 -8.40
C GLU A 72 10.71 1.56 -9.07
N LYS A 73 10.44 1.00 -10.25
CA LYS A 73 9.14 1.11 -10.91
C LYS A 73 8.02 0.51 -10.08
N VAL A 74 8.21 -0.71 -9.55
CA VAL A 74 7.22 -1.37 -8.69
C VAL A 74 6.97 -0.55 -7.42
N LEU A 75 8.02 0.01 -6.80
CA LEU A 75 7.87 0.87 -5.62
C LEU A 75 7.12 2.17 -5.94
N ALA A 76 7.37 2.78 -7.10
CA ALA A 76 6.65 3.98 -7.53
C ALA A 76 5.17 3.69 -7.78
N GLU A 77 4.86 2.58 -8.45
CA GLU A 77 3.49 2.13 -8.72
C GLU A 77 2.76 1.79 -7.41
N ALA A 78 3.39 1.04 -6.51
CA ALA A 78 2.82 0.71 -5.20
C ALA A 78 2.54 1.96 -4.35
N ARG A 79 3.41 2.99 -4.41
CA ARG A 79 3.17 4.27 -3.73
C ARG A 79 1.97 5.02 -4.33
N HIS A 80 1.85 5.02 -5.65
CA HIS A 80 0.72 5.63 -6.35
C HIS A 80 -0.60 4.91 -6.01
N ASP A 81 -0.58 3.58 -5.99
CA ASP A 81 -1.73 2.77 -5.60
C ASP A 81 -2.12 2.98 -4.14
N ALA A 82 -1.15 3.02 -3.23
CA ALA A 82 -1.41 3.33 -1.82
C ALA A 82 -2.01 4.72 -1.63
N ALA A 83 -1.53 5.73 -2.37
CA ALA A 83 -2.11 7.07 -2.34
C ALA A 83 -3.56 7.07 -2.85
N ARG A 84 -3.82 6.40 -3.97
CA ARG A 84 -5.15 6.25 -4.55
C ARG A 84 -6.12 5.52 -3.64
N THR A 85 -5.69 4.43 -3.01
CA THR A 85 -6.52 3.69 -2.04
C THR A 85 -6.84 4.54 -0.81
N ARG A 86 -5.87 5.28 -0.27
CA ARG A 86 -6.13 6.21 0.84
C ARG A 86 -7.12 7.30 0.46
N GLN A 87 -7.00 7.86 -0.74
CA GLN A 87 -7.91 8.89 -1.22
C GLN A 87 -9.35 8.35 -1.36
N ARG A 88 -9.52 7.18 -1.99
CA ARG A 88 -10.84 6.53 -2.09
C ARG A 88 -11.43 6.24 -0.72
N ALA A 89 -10.65 5.68 0.21
CA ALA A 89 -11.13 5.41 1.56
C ALA A 89 -11.56 6.69 2.31
N ALA A 90 -10.85 7.80 2.09
CA ALA A 90 -11.23 9.09 2.68
C ALA A 90 -12.54 9.63 2.08
N GLU A 91 -12.71 9.55 0.75
CA GLU A 91 -13.93 9.96 0.06
C GLU A 91 -15.14 9.10 0.44
N GLU A 92 -14.98 7.77 0.41
CA GLU A 92 -15.99 6.80 0.82
C GLU A 92 -16.35 6.97 2.30
N GLY A 93 -15.37 7.16 3.17
CA GLY A 93 -15.59 7.42 4.59
C GLY A 93 -16.35 8.71 4.85
N ALA A 94 -16.00 9.79 4.16
CA ALA A 94 -16.72 11.06 4.26
C ALA A 94 -18.16 10.94 3.75
N ALA A 95 -18.38 10.24 2.63
CA ALA A 95 -19.70 9.97 2.08
C ALA A 95 -20.55 9.12 3.03
N LEU A 96 -19.97 8.07 3.64
CA LEU A 96 -20.65 7.22 4.61
C LEU A 96 -21.07 8.00 5.86
N ILE A 97 -20.18 8.85 6.40
CA ILE A 97 -20.50 9.69 7.55
C ILE A 97 -21.62 10.68 7.19
N ALA A 98 -21.59 11.27 5.99
CA ALA A 98 -22.64 12.18 5.54
C ALA A 98 -23.99 11.45 5.40
N ALA A 99 -24.00 10.25 4.81
CA ALA A 99 -25.19 9.40 4.69
C ALA A 99 -25.75 9.02 6.08
N ALA A 100 -24.90 8.53 6.98
CA ALA A 100 -25.30 8.17 8.34
C ALA A 100 -25.89 9.36 9.12
N ARG A 101 -25.32 10.56 8.96
CA ARG A 101 -25.86 11.80 9.55
C ARG A 101 -27.23 12.16 8.96
N GLN A 102 -27.43 11.96 7.66
CA GLN A 102 -28.70 12.24 7.02
C GLN A 102 -29.78 11.23 7.46
N ASP A 103 -29.43 9.95 7.51
CA ASP A 103 -30.31 8.88 8.01
C ASP A 103 -30.72 9.16 9.46
N GLY A 104 -29.75 9.46 10.33
CA GLY A 104 -30.03 9.79 11.74
C GLY A 104 -30.90 11.03 11.93
N ARG A 105 -30.78 12.04 11.05
CA ARG A 105 -31.72 13.19 11.05
C ARG A 105 -33.12 12.78 10.66
N ARG A 106 -33.28 11.95 9.62
CA ARG A 106 -34.58 11.44 9.18
C ARG A 106 -35.25 10.61 10.28
N GLU A 107 -34.50 9.72 10.92
CA GLU A 107 -35.00 8.90 12.02
C GLU A 107 -35.41 9.73 13.23
N ARG A 108 -34.57 10.70 13.63
CA ARG A 108 -34.92 11.67 14.69
C ARG A 108 -36.22 12.41 14.36
N ASP A 109 -36.37 12.90 13.14
CA ASP A 109 -37.56 13.65 12.74
C ASP A 109 -38.80 12.75 12.77
N SER A 110 -38.70 11.48 12.35
CA SER A 110 -39.78 10.49 12.50
C SER A 110 -40.17 10.30 13.96
N ILE A 111 -39.20 10.09 14.86
CA ILE A 111 -39.44 9.91 16.29
C ILE A 111 -40.12 11.14 16.89
N ILE A 112 -39.72 12.35 16.49
CA ILE A 112 -40.32 13.59 16.97
C ILE A 112 -41.78 13.70 16.50
N GLU A 113 -42.07 13.42 15.23
CA GLU A 113 -43.44 13.49 14.70
C GLU A 113 -44.36 12.43 15.33
N GLU A 114 -43.87 11.19 15.49
CA GLU A 114 -44.58 10.14 16.22
C GLU A 114 -44.82 10.52 17.69
N GLY A 115 -43.82 11.13 18.34
CA GLY A 115 -43.93 11.62 19.71
C GLY A 115 -44.98 12.73 19.85
N LYS A 116 -45.01 13.71 18.93
CA LYS A 116 -46.05 14.75 18.92
C LYS A 116 -47.44 14.15 18.73
N ALA A 117 -47.60 13.22 17.79
CA ALA A 117 -48.88 12.56 17.56
C ALA A 117 -49.36 11.81 18.81
N ARG A 118 -48.45 11.15 19.54
CA ARG A 118 -48.76 10.49 20.81
C ARG A 118 -49.17 11.48 21.90
N ILE A 119 -48.43 12.59 22.06
CA ILE A 119 -48.75 13.63 23.04
C ILE A 119 -50.13 14.24 22.78
N GLU A 120 -50.47 14.53 21.52
CA GLU A 120 -51.80 15.05 21.16
C GLU A 120 -52.91 14.04 21.48
N ALA A 121 -52.68 12.75 21.21
CA ALA A 121 -53.63 11.70 21.58
C ALA A 121 -53.80 11.55 23.11
N GLU A 122 -52.70 11.57 23.87
CA GLU A 122 -52.71 11.53 25.33
C GLU A 122 -53.42 12.75 25.93
N ARG A 123 -53.21 13.94 25.35
CA ARG A 123 -53.89 15.17 25.76
C ARG A 123 -55.40 15.07 25.54
N ALA A 124 -55.85 14.60 24.38
CA ALA A 124 -57.29 14.44 24.10
C ALA A 124 -57.95 13.42 25.04
N ALA A 125 -57.25 12.33 25.37
CA ALA A 125 -57.70 11.36 26.36
C ALA A 125 -57.82 12.00 27.76
N ALA A 126 -56.80 12.73 28.21
CA ALA A 126 -56.79 13.40 29.51
C ALA A 126 -57.89 14.48 29.61
N GLU A 127 -58.12 15.27 28.56
CA GLU A 127 -59.22 16.25 28.52
C GLU A 127 -60.59 15.59 28.67
N THR A 128 -60.78 14.41 28.06
CA THR A 128 -62.02 13.62 28.18
C THR A 128 -62.20 13.11 29.62
N GLU A 129 -61.16 12.55 30.22
CA GLU A 129 -61.17 12.05 31.60
C GLU A 129 -61.43 13.16 32.62
N LEU A 130 -60.79 14.33 32.45
CA LEU A 130 -61.02 15.53 33.26
C LEU A 130 -62.48 15.99 33.18
N ARG A 131 -63.08 16.00 31.98
CA ARG A 131 -64.49 16.40 31.81
C ARG A 131 -65.45 15.47 32.55
N ILE A 132 -65.20 14.15 32.53
CA ILE A 132 -65.99 13.17 33.27
C ILE A 132 -65.84 13.42 34.78
N SER A 133 -64.60 13.54 35.26
CA SER A 133 -64.30 13.76 36.68
C SER A 133 -64.92 15.06 37.22
N VAL A 134 -64.87 16.15 36.45
CA VAL A 134 -65.52 17.42 36.82
C VAL A 134 -67.03 17.30 36.86
N SER A 135 -67.64 16.55 35.93
CA SER A 135 -69.10 16.34 35.90
C SER A 135 -69.57 15.54 37.11
N GLU A 136 -68.81 14.53 37.53
CA GLU A 136 -69.06 13.76 38.75
C GLU A 136 -68.91 14.64 40.01
N LEU A 137 -67.84 15.43 40.12
CA LEU A 137 -67.62 16.35 41.24
C LEU A 137 -68.72 17.42 41.34
N ALA A 138 -69.14 17.99 40.22
CA ALA A 138 -70.23 18.96 40.17
C ALA A 138 -71.57 18.35 40.59
N SER A 139 -71.87 17.13 40.13
CA SER A 139 -73.07 16.39 40.52
C SER A 139 -73.09 16.06 42.01
N ASN A 140 -71.95 15.62 42.56
CA ASN A 140 -71.79 15.38 44.00
C ASN A 140 -71.99 16.66 44.82
N LEU A 141 -71.42 17.79 44.39
CA LEU A 141 -71.60 19.09 45.07
C LEU A 141 -73.08 19.53 45.04
N ALA A 142 -73.74 19.44 43.87
CA ALA A 142 -75.15 19.78 43.73
C ALA A 142 -76.04 18.91 44.64
N SER A 143 -75.78 17.60 44.70
CA SER A 143 -76.50 16.68 45.58
C SER A 143 -76.34 17.04 47.06
N ARG A 144 -75.16 17.51 47.49
CA ARG A 144 -74.93 17.96 48.87
C ARG A 144 -75.68 19.25 49.19
N ILE A 145 -75.70 20.23 48.27
CA ILE A 145 -76.42 21.50 48.47
C ILE A 145 -77.95 21.28 48.57
N VAL A 146 -78.53 20.41 47.75
CA VAL A 146 -79.97 20.11 47.78
C VAL A 146 -80.35 19.22 48.98
N GLY A 147 -79.42 18.37 49.44
CA GLY A 147 -79.61 17.47 50.57
C GLY A 147 -79.47 18.12 51.95
N GLU A 148 -78.95 19.34 52.05
CA GLU A 148 -78.82 20.06 53.32
C GLU A 148 -80.13 20.82 53.64
N PRO A 149 -80.87 20.47 54.70
CA PRO A 149 -82.10 21.19 55.05
C PRO A 149 -81.76 22.62 55.50
N LEU A 150 -82.40 23.61 54.86
CA LEU A 150 -82.34 25.02 55.26
C LEU A 150 -82.78 25.17 56.72
N PRO A 151 -81.98 25.76 57.63
CA PRO A 151 -82.48 26.15 58.94
C PRO A 151 -83.59 27.17 58.71
N ALA A 152 -84.81 26.80 59.09
CA ALA A 152 -85.97 27.67 59.02
C ALA A 152 -85.62 28.99 59.70
N ARG A 153 -85.53 30.06 58.90
CA ARG A 153 -85.45 31.43 59.40
C ARG A 153 -86.72 31.67 60.21
N THR A 154 -86.61 31.55 61.52
CA THR A 154 -87.58 32.13 62.45
C THR A 154 -87.49 33.65 62.27
N VAL A 155 -88.41 34.17 61.47
CA VAL A 155 -88.82 35.58 61.57
C VAL A 155 -89.40 35.73 62.97
N VAL A 156 -88.59 36.30 63.87
CA VAL A 156 -89.04 36.78 65.17
C VAL A 156 -89.87 38.04 64.93
N ASP A 157 -91.10 37.99 65.43
CA ASP A 157 -92.17 38.98 65.40
C ASP A 157 -91.77 40.33 66.03
N PRO A 158 -92.14 41.48 65.45
CA PRO A 158 -92.01 42.79 66.08
C PRO A 158 -93.15 43.07 67.07
N ARG A 159 -92.89 42.95 68.38
CA ARG A 159 -93.46 43.75 69.50
C ARG A 159 -93.06 43.17 70.85
N GLY A 160 -92.35 43.97 71.65
CA GLY A 160 -91.93 43.68 73.02
C GLY A 160 -90.55 44.24 73.29
#